data_AF-A0A5C7J2P0-F1
#
_entry.id   AF-A0A5C7J2P0-F1
#
_cell.length_a   1.000
_cell.length_b   1.000
_cell.length_c   1.000
_cell.angle_alpha   90.00
_cell.angle_beta   90.00
_cell.angle_gamma   90.00
#
_symmetry.space_group_name_H-M   'P 1'
#
loop_
_entity.id
_entity.type
_entity.pdbx_description
1 polymer ?
#
loop_
_entity_poly.entity_id
_entity_poly.type
_entity_poly.pdbx_seq_one_letter_code
_entity_poly.pdbx_strand_id
1 'polypeptide(L)'
;MQTQDDEDEQILQHIVESYGVTYQDMLHKFSLGFFLDLISLREEELAAALEEFGKFEWFSGSLSSKVFANELDLFLRSPYSEKLSEKTRVAINEFVEAIRTAQWQANAIDVMRSKNVNLIELAKTGDSQYSTKLTETPEGDVMQMSSRCSTYICEMRGGDKALLLIGNLIHDTRLLVERLGDNLTEVTKYDSAHCQNLIVSYLVSDEKIGDEFWNKIYAKKFSLNLNEIDEPFTVLDATPKLPRCYASKQQANTCHASGLFIAFNDYILRKSHQDEVLAAIQYWETKLSFGNYLLQDGKLQDPRLLHFCNERLKYLRFIINAFGKS
;
A
#
# COMPACT_ATOMS: atom_id res chain seq x y z
N MET A 1 -14.98 -3.08 27.28
CA MET A 1 -15.67 -2.28 26.25
C MET A 1 -14.94 -2.57 24.97
N GLN A 2 -15.58 -3.22 24.00
CA GLN A 2 -14.96 -3.55 22.72
C GLN A 2 -14.96 -2.28 21.86
N THR A 3 -13.87 -1.99 21.16
CA THR A 3 -13.78 -0.82 20.29
C THR A 3 -14.40 -1.11 18.93
N GLN A 4 -14.84 -0.10 18.19
CA GLN A 4 -15.35 -0.29 16.81
C GLN A 4 -14.31 -0.96 15.90
N ASP A 5 -13.03 -0.69 16.13
CA ASP A 5 -11.91 -1.31 15.41
C ASP A 5 -11.84 -2.83 15.65
N ASP A 6 -12.10 -3.27 16.89
CA ASP A 6 -12.15 -4.70 17.24
C ASP A 6 -13.34 -5.42 16.58
N GLU A 7 -14.47 -4.73 16.42
CA GLU A 7 -15.64 -5.25 15.71
C GLU A 7 -15.38 -5.34 14.20
N ASP A 8 -14.82 -4.29 13.60
CA ASP A 8 -14.44 -4.27 12.19
C ASP A 8 -13.44 -5.39 11.87
N GLU A 9 -12.46 -5.65 12.74
CA GLU A 9 -11.48 -6.74 12.58
C GLU A 9 -12.14 -8.13 12.66
N GLN A 10 -13.10 -8.34 13.58
CA GLN A 10 -13.83 -9.61 13.67
C GLN A 10 -14.70 -9.87 12.43
N ILE A 11 -15.37 -8.83 11.93
CA ILE A 11 -16.17 -8.91 10.70
C ILE A 11 -15.26 -9.30 9.53
N LEU A 12 -14.10 -8.66 9.39
CA LEU A 12 -13.15 -8.98 8.33
C LEU A 12 -12.59 -10.38 8.43
N GLN A 13 -12.24 -10.84 9.63
CA GLN A 13 -11.76 -12.21 9.83
C GLN A 13 -12.82 -13.22 9.36
N HIS A 14 -14.08 -13.02 9.75
CA HIS A 14 -15.18 -13.87 9.30
C HIS A 14 -15.37 -13.82 7.78
N ILE A 15 -15.25 -12.64 7.18
CA ILE A 15 -15.34 -12.44 5.73
C ILE A 15 -14.24 -13.20 5.00
N VAL A 16 -12.98 -13.05 5.41
CA VAL A 16 -11.81 -13.75 4.83
C VAL A 16 -11.99 -15.26 4.92
N GLU A 17 -12.43 -15.76 6.07
CA GLU A 17 -12.76 -17.17 6.26
C GLU A 17 -13.89 -17.63 5.33
N SER A 18 -14.94 -16.82 5.16
CA SER A 18 -16.07 -17.13 4.27
C SER A 18 -15.68 -17.16 2.79
N TYR A 19 -14.60 -16.48 2.41
CA TYR A 19 -14.05 -16.48 1.05
C TYR A 19 -13.11 -17.67 0.81
N GLY A 20 -12.70 -18.37 1.88
CA GLY A 20 -11.72 -19.46 1.81
C GLY A 20 -10.30 -18.96 1.51
N VAL A 21 -10.01 -17.68 1.76
CA VAL A 21 -8.69 -17.09 1.50
C VAL A 21 -7.77 -17.36 2.69
N THR A 22 -6.62 -17.97 2.43
CA THR A 22 -5.65 -18.28 3.48
C THR A 22 -4.63 -17.16 3.64
N TYR A 23 -3.92 -17.15 4.77
CA TYR A 23 -2.75 -16.29 4.96
C TYR A 23 -1.70 -16.50 3.85
N GLN A 24 -1.55 -17.74 3.39
CA GLN A 24 -0.59 -18.11 2.36
C GLN A 24 -0.93 -17.46 1.02
N ASP A 25 -2.22 -17.37 0.66
CA ASP A 25 -2.69 -16.69 -0.56
C ASP A 25 -2.42 -15.19 -0.50
N MET A 26 -2.67 -14.57 0.66
CA MET A 26 -2.38 -13.15 0.87
C MET A 26 -0.88 -12.85 0.76
N LEU A 27 -0.04 -13.74 1.31
CA LEU A 27 1.42 -13.65 1.23
C LEU A 27 1.96 -13.83 -0.20
N HIS A 28 1.39 -14.78 -0.95
CA HIS A 28 1.72 -14.99 -2.37
C HIS A 28 1.40 -13.76 -3.21
N LYS A 29 0.20 -13.19 -3.03
CA LYS A 29 -0.18 -11.96 -3.70
C LYS A 29 0.71 -10.79 -3.34
N PHE A 30 0.96 -10.59 -2.05
CA PHE A 30 1.85 -9.54 -1.56
C PHE A 30 3.23 -9.64 -2.23
N SER A 31 3.78 -10.85 -2.27
CA SER A 31 5.09 -11.11 -2.87
C SER A 31 5.06 -10.88 -4.39
N LEU A 32 4.01 -11.31 -5.08
CA LEU A 32 3.82 -11.01 -6.51
C LEU A 32 3.86 -9.50 -6.74
N GLY A 33 3.12 -8.71 -5.96
CA GLY A 33 3.17 -7.24 -6.01
C GLY A 33 4.57 -6.68 -5.76
N PHE A 34 5.31 -7.24 -4.80
CA PHE A 34 6.66 -6.80 -4.45
C PHE A 34 7.67 -7.04 -5.58
N PHE A 35 7.57 -8.17 -6.28
CA PHE A 35 8.49 -8.56 -7.35
C PHE A 35 8.09 -8.02 -8.73
N LEU A 36 6.85 -7.56 -8.89
CA LEU A 36 6.34 -6.98 -10.14
C LEU A 36 6.98 -5.65 -10.52
N ASP A 37 7.52 -4.88 -9.57
CA ASP A 37 8.23 -3.63 -9.89
C ASP A 37 9.65 -3.85 -10.44
N LEU A 38 10.11 -5.10 -10.48
CA LEU A 38 11.47 -5.46 -10.92
C LEU A 38 11.55 -5.78 -12.43
N ILE A 39 10.73 -5.10 -13.26
CA ILE A 39 10.67 -5.07 -14.75
C ILE A 39 9.32 -5.57 -15.32
N SER A 40 8.82 -4.85 -16.34
CA SER A 40 7.79 -5.31 -17.28
C SER A 40 8.34 -6.29 -18.32
N LEU A 41 8.21 -7.59 -18.09
CA LEU A 41 8.30 -8.60 -19.14
C LEU A 41 7.04 -9.47 -19.10
N ARG A 42 6.50 -9.76 -20.29
CA ARG A 42 5.33 -10.62 -20.46
C ARG A 42 5.82 -12.06 -20.46
N GLU A 43 5.67 -12.75 -19.34
CA GLU A 43 5.79 -14.19 -19.25
C GLU A 43 4.37 -14.78 -19.20
N GLU A 44 4.09 -15.84 -19.94
CA GLU A 44 2.76 -16.49 -19.95
C GLU A 44 2.39 -17.01 -18.55
N GLU A 45 3.37 -17.50 -17.79
CA GLU A 45 3.22 -17.94 -16.40
C GLU A 45 2.82 -16.79 -15.46
N LEU A 46 3.27 -15.56 -15.76
CA LEU A 46 2.89 -14.36 -15.01
C LEU A 46 1.42 -14.00 -15.24
N ALA A 47 0.89 -14.19 -16.45
CA ALA A 47 -0.51 -13.88 -16.74
C ALA A 47 -1.47 -14.73 -15.89
N ALA A 48 -1.18 -16.02 -15.74
CA ALA A 48 -1.96 -16.94 -14.90
C ALA A 48 -1.91 -16.54 -13.41
N ALA A 49 -0.72 -16.20 -12.89
CA ALA A 49 -0.59 -15.73 -11.51
C ALA A 49 -1.31 -14.38 -11.28
N LEU A 50 -1.22 -13.45 -12.23
CA LEU A 50 -1.90 -12.16 -12.17
C LEU A 50 -3.43 -12.30 -12.19
N GLU A 51 -3.96 -13.26 -12.93
CA GLU A 51 -5.39 -13.58 -12.95
C GLU A 51 -5.81 -14.19 -11.61
N GLU A 52 -5.07 -15.19 -11.14
CA GLU A 52 -5.36 -15.93 -9.91
C GLU A 52 -5.33 -15.04 -8.66
N PHE A 53 -4.30 -14.20 -8.51
CA PHE A 53 -4.16 -13.32 -7.34
C PHE A 53 -4.87 -11.97 -7.50
N GLY A 54 -5.21 -11.57 -8.73
CA GLY A 54 -5.93 -10.32 -9.02
C GLY A 54 -7.32 -10.26 -8.38
N LYS A 55 -7.99 -11.40 -8.20
CA LYS A 55 -9.31 -11.46 -7.55
C LYS A 55 -9.33 -10.91 -6.13
N PHE A 56 -8.20 -10.96 -5.42
CA PHE A 56 -8.10 -10.46 -4.06
C PHE A 56 -7.91 -8.95 -3.99
N GLU A 57 -7.69 -8.26 -5.11
CA GLU A 57 -7.33 -6.85 -5.15
C GLU A 57 -8.26 -5.94 -4.32
N TRP A 58 -9.55 -6.15 -4.48
CA TRP A 58 -10.61 -5.27 -4.01
C TRP A 58 -10.87 -5.30 -2.49
N PHE A 59 -10.40 -6.35 -1.80
CA PHE A 59 -10.60 -6.55 -0.36
C PHE A 59 -9.31 -6.54 0.46
N SER A 60 -8.19 -6.30 -0.20
CA SER A 60 -6.88 -6.57 0.38
C SER A 60 -6.14 -5.34 0.84
N GLY A 61 -6.77 -4.16 0.83
CA GLY A 61 -6.10 -2.93 1.24
C GLY A 61 -5.59 -3.04 2.68
N SER A 62 -6.47 -3.39 3.61
CA SER A 62 -6.10 -3.67 5.01
C SER A 62 -5.30 -4.96 5.16
N LEU A 63 -5.75 -6.05 4.54
CA LEU A 63 -5.14 -7.38 4.67
C LEU A 63 -3.69 -7.40 4.20
N SER A 64 -3.40 -6.80 3.04
CA SER A 64 -2.03 -6.68 2.51
C SER A 64 -1.16 -5.80 3.38
N SER A 65 -1.72 -4.75 4.00
CA SER A 65 -0.98 -3.89 4.93
C SER A 65 -0.58 -4.65 6.19
N LYS A 66 -1.51 -5.44 6.76
CA LYS A 66 -1.26 -6.29 7.93
C LYS A 66 -0.23 -7.37 7.63
N VAL A 67 -0.37 -8.07 6.49
CA VAL A 67 0.61 -9.05 6.03
C VAL A 67 1.97 -8.38 5.83
N PHE A 68 2.03 -7.20 5.22
CA PHE A 68 3.29 -6.51 4.99
C PHE A 68 3.99 -6.11 6.29
N ALA A 69 3.27 -5.48 7.22
CA ALA A 69 3.83 -5.09 8.52
C ALA A 69 4.32 -6.30 9.31
N ASN A 70 3.56 -7.41 9.28
CA ASN A 70 3.97 -8.66 9.92
C ASN A 70 5.24 -9.25 9.30
N GLU A 71 5.31 -9.33 7.97
CA GLU A 71 6.47 -9.87 7.28
C GLU A 71 7.70 -8.96 7.38
N LEU A 72 7.54 -7.64 7.46
CA LEU A 72 8.64 -6.72 7.75
C LEU A 72 9.19 -6.89 9.17
N ASP A 73 8.32 -7.08 10.18
CA ASP A 73 8.75 -7.34 11.57
C ASP A 73 9.50 -8.68 11.68
N LEU A 74 9.00 -9.73 11.02
CA LEU A 74 9.71 -11.00 10.93
C LEU A 74 11.05 -10.86 10.19
N PHE A 75 11.08 -10.11 9.09
CA PHE A 75 12.29 -9.81 8.35
C PHE A 75 13.33 -9.11 9.24
N LEU A 76 12.94 -8.10 10.02
CA LEU A 76 13.82 -7.38 10.95
C LEU A 76 14.44 -8.28 12.03
N ARG A 77 13.80 -9.40 12.35
CA ARG A 77 14.31 -10.43 13.28
C ARG A 77 15.11 -11.52 12.59
N SER A 78 15.11 -11.55 11.27
CA SER A 78 15.80 -12.55 10.47
C SER A 78 17.26 -12.14 10.18
N PRO A 79 18.15 -13.11 9.89
CA PRO A 79 19.52 -12.83 9.46
C PRO A 79 19.61 -12.01 8.17
N TYR A 80 18.55 -11.97 7.35
CA TYR A 80 18.55 -11.21 6.11
C TYR A 80 18.60 -9.69 6.36
N SER A 81 18.08 -9.21 7.48
CA SER A 81 18.10 -7.78 7.84
C SER A 81 19.46 -7.29 8.34
N GLU A 82 20.37 -8.20 8.73
CA GLU A 82 21.71 -7.86 9.22
C GLU A 82 22.55 -7.18 8.14
N LYS A 83 22.26 -7.45 6.87
CA LYS A 83 22.89 -6.82 5.70
C LYS A 83 22.54 -5.34 5.54
N LEU A 84 21.47 -4.87 6.18
CA LEU A 84 21.03 -3.49 6.08
C LEU A 84 21.77 -2.60 7.08
N SER A 85 21.85 -1.31 6.77
CA SER A 85 22.36 -0.32 7.71
C SER A 85 21.40 -0.17 8.92
N GLU A 86 21.93 0.29 10.05
CA GLU A 86 21.10 0.58 11.24
C GLU A 86 19.99 1.60 10.92
N LYS A 87 20.32 2.67 10.19
CA LYS A 87 19.34 3.68 9.77
C LYS A 87 18.20 3.08 8.94
N THR A 88 18.53 2.20 8.01
CA THR A 88 17.54 1.52 7.17
C THR A 88 16.65 0.62 8.03
N ARG A 89 17.21 -0.16 8.96
CA ARG A 89 16.40 -0.99 9.89
C ARG A 89 15.47 -0.14 10.76
N VAL A 90 15.96 0.99 11.28
CA VAL A 90 15.12 1.95 12.04
C VAL A 90 13.99 2.49 11.17
N ALA A 91 14.26 2.90 9.93
CA ALA A 91 13.24 3.39 9.01
C ALA A 91 12.18 2.32 8.68
N ILE A 92 12.59 1.06 8.48
CA ILE A 92 11.66 -0.07 8.30
C ILE A 92 10.79 -0.25 9.54
N ASN A 93 11.38 -0.19 10.74
CA ASN A 93 10.63 -0.32 11.99
C ASN A 93 9.63 0.83 12.18
N GLU A 94 10.04 2.08 11.90
CA GLU A 94 9.13 3.24 11.93
C GLU A 94 7.97 3.07 10.94
N PHE A 95 8.22 2.51 9.76
CA PHE A 95 7.18 2.23 8.78
C PHE A 95 6.22 1.11 9.25
N VAL A 96 6.74 0.06 9.87
CA VAL A 96 5.92 -1.01 10.49
C VAL A 96 5.01 -0.42 11.57
N GLU A 97 5.56 0.41 12.45
CA GLU A 97 4.77 1.09 13.47
C GLU A 97 3.74 2.03 12.84
N ALA A 98 4.10 2.80 11.81
CA ALA A 98 3.14 3.65 11.09
C ALA A 98 1.99 2.85 10.46
N ILE A 99 2.21 1.62 9.96
CA ILE A 99 1.13 0.74 9.49
C ILE A 99 0.28 0.22 10.66
N ARG A 100 0.91 -0.16 11.78
CA ARG A 100 0.22 -0.72 12.96
C ARG A 100 -0.62 0.32 13.69
N THR A 101 -0.14 1.55 13.74
CA THR A 101 -0.82 2.68 14.38
C THR A 101 -1.70 3.46 13.42
N ALA A 102 -1.57 3.25 12.10
CA ALA A 102 -2.53 3.76 11.14
C ALA A 102 -3.91 3.22 11.51
N GLN A 103 -4.85 4.13 11.78
CA GLN A 103 -6.20 3.70 12.10
C GLN A 103 -6.78 2.84 10.99
N TRP A 104 -7.60 1.88 11.41
CA TRP A 104 -8.25 0.92 10.55
C TRP A 104 -9.38 1.51 9.69
N GLN A 105 -9.22 2.74 9.20
CA GLN A 105 -10.00 3.27 8.09
C GLN A 105 -9.96 2.28 6.91
N ALA A 106 -8.83 1.59 6.72
CA ALA A 106 -8.73 0.49 5.77
C ALA A 106 -9.70 -0.67 6.09
N ASN A 107 -9.87 -1.08 7.36
CA ASN A 107 -10.85 -2.11 7.71
C ASN A 107 -12.27 -1.64 7.49
N ALA A 108 -12.58 -0.43 7.93
CA ALA A 108 -13.90 0.15 7.74
C ALA A 108 -14.26 0.26 6.25
N ILE A 109 -13.30 0.63 5.40
CA ILE A 109 -13.45 0.60 3.94
C ILE A 109 -13.70 -0.82 3.44
N ASP A 110 -12.93 -1.80 3.89
CA ASP A 110 -13.08 -3.20 3.45
C ASP A 110 -14.43 -3.80 3.93
N VAL A 111 -14.92 -3.44 5.12
CA VAL A 111 -16.27 -3.78 5.64
C VAL A 111 -17.37 -3.11 4.83
N MET A 112 -17.18 -1.86 4.41
CA MET A 112 -18.14 -1.20 3.50
C MET A 112 -18.15 -1.87 2.13
N ARG A 113 -16.97 -2.19 1.57
CA ARG A 113 -16.83 -2.90 0.29
C ARG A 113 -17.45 -4.29 0.34
N SER A 114 -17.39 -4.98 1.48
CA SER A 114 -18.02 -6.28 1.66
C SER A 114 -19.55 -6.26 1.65
N LYS A 115 -20.19 -5.08 1.68
CA LYS A 115 -21.62 -4.98 1.40
C LYS A 115 -21.95 -5.19 -0.09
N ASN A 116 -20.97 -5.06 -0.98
CA ASN A 116 -21.15 -5.28 -2.41
C ASN A 116 -21.05 -6.77 -2.76
N VAL A 117 -22.19 -7.38 -3.09
CA VAL A 117 -22.26 -8.82 -3.44
C VAL A 117 -21.38 -9.17 -4.65
N ASN A 118 -21.25 -8.29 -5.64
CA ASN A 118 -20.42 -8.58 -6.80
C ASN A 118 -18.93 -8.63 -6.44
N LEU A 119 -18.48 -7.81 -5.49
CA LEU A 119 -17.13 -7.95 -4.96
C LEU A 119 -16.98 -9.29 -4.23
N ILE A 120 -17.94 -9.68 -3.38
CA ILE A 120 -17.91 -10.99 -2.70
C ILE A 120 -17.76 -12.14 -3.70
N GLU A 121 -18.60 -12.14 -4.75
CA GLU A 121 -18.58 -13.19 -5.77
C GLU A 121 -17.28 -13.17 -6.58
N LEU A 122 -16.74 -11.98 -6.90
CA LEU A 122 -15.42 -11.85 -7.52
C LEU A 122 -14.32 -12.50 -6.66
N ALA A 123 -14.29 -12.22 -5.35
CA ALA A 123 -13.29 -12.76 -4.45
C ALA A 123 -13.36 -14.30 -4.33
N LYS A 124 -14.58 -14.84 -4.27
CA LYS A 124 -14.82 -16.29 -4.17
C LYS A 124 -14.51 -17.05 -5.45
N THR A 125 -14.96 -16.52 -6.59
CA THR A 125 -14.94 -17.25 -7.88
C THR A 125 -13.72 -16.92 -8.73
N GLY A 126 -13.12 -15.74 -8.55
CA GLY A 126 -12.13 -15.20 -9.47
C GLY A 126 -12.70 -14.72 -10.80
N ASP A 127 -14.03 -14.74 -10.99
CA ASP A 127 -14.65 -14.40 -12.27
C ASP A 127 -14.74 -12.88 -12.45
N SER A 128 -13.93 -12.37 -13.37
CA SER A 128 -13.86 -10.94 -13.69
C SER A 128 -15.18 -10.32 -14.16
N GLN A 129 -16.19 -11.10 -14.57
CA GLN A 129 -17.49 -10.54 -14.93
C GLN A 129 -18.13 -9.74 -13.79
N TYR A 130 -17.85 -10.12 -12.54
CA TYR A 130 -18.43 -9.46 -11.37
C TYR A 130 -17.84 -8.06 -11.14
N SER A 131 -16.60 -7.79 -11.57
CA SER A 131 -15.99 -6.45 -11.47
C SER A 131 -16.66 -5.42 -12.40
N THR A 132 -17.34 -5.88 -13.46
CA THR A 132 -18.07 -4.99 -14.39
C THR A 132 -19.46 -4.60 -13.87
N LYS A 133 -19.93 -5.25 -12.80
CA LYS A 133 -21.27 -5.08 -12.22
C LYS A 133 -21.23 -4.34 -10.87
N LEU A 134 -20.13 -3.67 -10.57
CA LEU A 134 -19.98 -2.95 -9.31
C LEU A 134 -21.03 -1.85 -9.17
N THR A 135 -21.38 -1.58 -7.92
CA THR A 135 -22.36 -0.56 -7.54
C THR A 135 -21.68 0.43 -6.62
N GLU A 136 -22.08 1.70 -6.71
CA GLU A 136 -21.60 2.75 -5.83
C GLU A 136 -22.01 2.49 -4.37
N THR A 137 -21.23 3.05 -3.46
CA THR A 137 -21.52 2.99 -2.02
C THR A 137 -22.50 4.10 -1.65
N PRO A 138 -23.51 3.85 -0.80
CA PRO A 138 -24.46 4.87 -0.38
C PRO A 138 -23.78 6.11 0.24
N GLU A 139 -24.30 7.31 -0.04
CA GLU A 139 -23.71 8.57 0.44
C GLU A 139 -23.60 8.65 1.97
N GLY A 140 -24.61 8.18 2.71
CA GLY A 140 -24.57 8.19 4.19
C GLY A 140 -23.42 7.36 4.78
N ASP A 141 -23.10 6.25 4.13
CA ASP A 141 -21.97 5.39 4.48
C ASP A 141 -20.63 6.12 4.23
N VAL A 142 -20.53 6.88 3.12
CA VAL A 142 -19.36 7.72 2.79
C VAL A 142 -19.18 8.86 3.79
N MET A 143 -20.27 9.51 4.21
CA MET A 143 -20.23 10.59 5.19
C MET A 143 -19.73 10.09 6.56
N GLN A 144 -20.19 8.92 7.00
CA GLN A 144 -19.74 8.32 8.26
C GLN A 144 -18.22 8.05 8.26
N MET A 145 -17.69 7.53 7.15
CA MET A 145 -16.24 7.33 6.96
C MET A 145 -15.47 8.65 7.08
N SER A 146 -15.99 9.70 6.47
CA SER A 146 -15.36 11.01 6.46
C SER A 146 -15.31 11.66 7.84
N SER A 147 -16.40 11.59 8.60
CA SER A 147 -16.42 12.07 10.00
C SER A 147 -15.47 11.27 10.89
N ARG A 148 -15.35 9.94 10.66
CA ARG A 148 -14.40 9.08 11.41
C ARG A 148 -12.96 9.53 11.14
N CYS A 149 -12.60 9.77 9.88
CA CYS A 149 -11.26 10.24 9.51
C CYS A 149 -10.97 11.64 10.06
N SER A 150 -11.92 12.56 9.89
CA SER A 150 -11.85 13.93 10.42
C SER A 150 -11.57 13.96 11.92
N THR A 151 -12.32 13.17 12.70
CA THR A 151 -12.14 13.03 14.15
C THR A 151 -10.73 12.56 14.48
N TYR A 152 -10.25 11.51 13.80
CA TYR A 152 -8.91 10.96 14.04
C TYR A 152 -7.80 11.96 13.75
N ILE A 153 -7.83 12.61 12.58
CA ILE A 153 -6.78 13.57 12.20
C ILE A 153 -6.78 14.78 13.15
N CYS A 154 -7.95 15.20 13.64
CA CYS A 154 -8.05 16.26 14.64
C CYS A 154 -7.40 15.87 15.99
N GLU A 155 -7.46 14.59 16.37
CA GLU A 155 -6.91 14.07 17.63
C GLU A 155 -5.40 13.79 17.58
N MET A 156 -4.80 13.73 16.39
CA MET A 156 -3.35 13.56 16.22
C MET A 156 -2.59 14.71 16.89
N ARG A 157 -1.46 14.39 17.51
CA ARG A 157 -0.52 15.34 18.12
C ARG A 157 0.59 15.72 17.16
N GLY A 158 1.33 16.79 17.47
CA GLY A 158 2.51 17.17 16.69
C GLY A 158 3.54 16.03 16.64
N GLY A 159 3.93 15.64 15.43
CA GLY A 159 4.80 14.51 15.11
C GLY A 159 4.07 13.21 14.78
N ASP A 160 2.76 13.12 15.05
CA ASP A 160 1.99 11.92 14.75
C ASP A 160 1.82 11.74 13.24
N LYS A 161 1.76 10.47 12.82
CA LYS A 161 1.62 10.06 11.43
C LYS A 161 0.52 9.04 11.27
N ALA A 162 -0.18 9.12 10.15
CA ALA A 162 -1.25 8.22 9.78
C ALA A 162 -1.14 7.84 8.31
N LEU A 163 -1.19 6.55 7.99
CA LEU A 163 -1.28 6.07 6.62
C LEU A 163 -2.73 5.68 6.29
N LEU A 164 -3.40 6.46 5.44
CA LEU A 164 -4.80 6.29 5.05
C LEU A 164 -4.93 5.68 3.64
N LEU A 165 -6.02 4.96 3.43
CA LEU A 165 -6.38 4.34 2.15
C LEU A 165 -7.48 5.16 1.45
N ILE A 166 -7.24 5.68 0.24
CA ILE A 166 -8.14 6.68 -0.38
C ILE A 166 -8.36 6.58 -1.90
N GLY A 167 -7.68 5.70 -2.63
CA GLY A 167 -7.91 5.58 -4.10
C GLY A 167 -9.27 4.96 -4.43
N ASN A 168 -9.84 5.11 -5.62
CA ASN A 168 -11.19 4.62 -5.92
C ASN A 168 -11.39 3.08 -5.80
N LEU A 169 -12.57 2.57 -6.17
CA LEU A 169 -12.84 1.13 -6.12
C LEU A 169 -11.84 0.35 -6.99
N ILE A 170 -11.49 0.89 -8.15
CA ILE A 170 -10.71 0.24 -9.21
C ILE A 170 -9.20 0.44 -9.04
N HIS A 171 -8.79 1.51 -8.35
CA HIS A 171 -7.41 1.95 -8.22
C HIS A 171 -7.14 2.43 -6.80
N ASP A 172 -6.01 2.03 -6.23
CA ASP A 172 -5.68 2.41 -4.86
C ASP A 172 -4.69 3.56 -4.77
N THR A 173 -4.85 4.36 -3.74
CA THR A 173 -3.99 5.51 -3.44
C THR A 173 -3.87 5.58 -1.94
N ARG A 174 -2.65 5.82 -1.47
CA ARG A 174 -2.38 5.97 -0.04
C ARG A 174 -2.12 7.44 0.26
N LEU A 175 -2.60 7.93 1.40
CA LEU A 175 -2.16 9.21 1.97
C LEU A 175 -1.36 8.95 3.23
N LEU A 176 -0.15 9.48 3.32
CA LEU A 176 0.47 9.72 4.59
C LEU A 176 0.06 11.11 5.08
N VAL A 177 -0.56 11.18 6.24
CA VAL A 177 -0.89 12.41 6.94
C VAL A 177 0.07 12.54 8.11
N GLU A 178 0.76 13.66 8.21
CA GLU A 178 1.68 13.96 9.29
C GLU A 178 1.33 15.32 9.89
N ARG A 179 1.09 15.37 11.20
CA ARG A 179 0.84 16.64 11.88
C ARG A 179 2.17 17.27 12.27
N LEU A 180 2.57 18.33 11.57
CA LEU A 180 3.88 18.97 11.75
C LEU A 180 3.94 19.87 12.99
N GLY A 181 2.79 20.23 13.56
CA GLY A 181 2.64 21.07 14.75
C GLY A 181 1.17 21.39 15.03
N ASP A 182 0.90 22.37 15.87
CA ASP A 182 -0.46 22.63 16.39
C ASP A 182 -1.49 23.06 15.33
N ASN A 183 -1.06 23.56 14.15
CA ASN A 183 -1.95 24.13 13.12
C ASN A 183 -1.58 23.75 11.67
N LEU A 184 -0.69 22.77 11.49
CA LEU A 184 -0.17 22.44 10.17
C LEU A 184 -0.06 20.94 9.98
N THR A 185 -0.64 20.46 8.88
CA THR A 185 -0.64 19.06 8.49
C THR A 185 -0.03 18.91 7.10
N GLU A 186 0.92 17.99 6.95
CA GLU A 186 1.42 17.53 5.66
C GLU A 186 0.62 16.31 5.21
N VAL A 187 0.13 16.34 3.98
CA VAL A 187 -0.55 15.21 3.33
C VAL A 187 0.28 14.80 2.12
N THR A 188 0.87 13.61 2.17
CA THR A 188 1.64 13.00 1.09
C THR A 188 0.83 11.90 0.41
N LYS A 189 0.49 12.10 -0.85
CA LYS A 189 -0.20 11.15 -1.72
C LYS A 189 0.80 10.23 -2.39
N TYR A 190 0.57 8.92 -2.30
CA TYR A 190 1.27 7.88 -3.05
C TYR A 190 0.29 7.24 -4.03
N ASP A 191 0.52 7.45 -5.33
CA ASP A 191 -0.41 7.10 -6.39
C ASP A 191 0.26 6.25 -7.45
N SER A 192 -0.20 5.00 -7.60
CA SER A 192 0.36 4.05 -8.58
C SER A 192 -0.26 4.16 -9.98
N ALA A 193 -1.34 4.94 -10.20
CA ALA A 193 -1.95 5.13 -11.52
C ALA A 193 -1.28 6.24 -12.32
N HIS A 194 -0.78 7.26 -11.62
CA HIS A 194 -0.19 8.44 -12.26
C HIS A 194 1.30 8.23 -12.51
N CYS A 195 1.65 7.87 -13.75
CA CYS A 195 3.04 7.58 -14.15
C CYS A 195 4.00 8.77 -14.07
N GLN A 196 3.50 10.01 -13.93
CA GLN A 196 4.34 11.23 -13.90
C GLN A 196 4.61 11.74 -12.49
N ASN A 197 3.67 11.56 -11.54
CA ASN A 197 3.74 12.07 -10.18
C ASN A 197 3.30 10.99 -9.19
N LEU A 198 4.18 10.02 -8.93
CA LEU A 198 3.90 8.92 -8.01
C LEU A 198 3.80 9.37 -6.54
N ILE A 199 4.43 10.50 -6.20
CA ILE A 199 4.44 11.09 -4.87
C ILE A 199 4.14 12.58 -4.99
N VAL A 200 3.11 13.05 -4.29
CA VAL A 200 2.78 14.47 -4.20
C VAL A 200 2.51 14.85 -2.75
N SER A 201 3.23 15.83 -2.22
CA SER A 201 3.04 16.33 -0.86
C SER A 201 2.37 17.70 -0.88
N TYR A 202 1.43 17.90 0.04
CA TYR A 202 0.69 19.14 0.23
C TYR A 202 0.80 19.55 1.71
N LEU A 203 1.00 20.83 1.96
CA LEU A 203 0.79 21.41 3.28
C LEU A 203 -0.65 21.93 3.35
N VAL A 204 -1.35 21.65 4.44
CA VAL A 204 -2.74 22.05 4.65
C VAL A 204 -2.88 22.58 6.07
N SER A 205 -3.52 23.74 6.21
CA SER A 205 -3.89 24.30 7.51
C SER A 205 -4.99 23.46 8.16
N ASP A 206 -4.89 23.16 9.45
CA ASP A 206 -5.82 22.26 10.15
C ASP A 206 -7.29 22.73 10.07
N GLU A 207 -7.54 24.04 10.00
CA GLU A 207 -8.89 24.62 9.77
C GLU A 207 -9.58 24.12 8.49
N LYS A 208 -8.81 23.65 7.50
CA LYS A 208 -9.30 23.13 6.22
C LYS A 208 -9.45 21.61 6.23
N ILE A 209 -8.98 20.91 7.26
CA ILE A 209 -9.06 19.46 7.39
C ILE A 209 -10.26 19.13 8.28
N GLY A 210 -11.44 19.13 7.65
CA GLY A 210 -12.70 18.75 8.29
C GLY A 210 -13.52 17.79 7.43
N ASP A 211 -14.75 17.51 7.85
CA ASP A 211 -15.62 16.51 7.20
C ASP A 211 -15.83 16.79 5.71
N GLU A 212 -15.93 18.06 5.29
CA GLU A 212 -16.07 18.40 3.86
C GLU A 212 -14.84 18.00 3.03
N PHE A 213 -13.63 18.16 3.60
CA PHE A 213 -12.39 17.75 2.95
C PHE A 213 -12.33 16.23 2.79
N TRP A 214 -12.65 15.49 3.85
CA TRP A 214 -12.67 14.03 3.84
C TRP A 214 -13.81 13.47 2.99
N ASN A 215 -14.98 14.11 2.96
CA ASN A 215 -16.10 13.73 2.10
C ASN A 215 -15.70 13.73 0.63
N LYS A 216 -14.96 14.74 0.18
CA LYS A 216 -14.45 14.78 -1.21
C LYS A 216 -13.48 13.64 -1.49
N ILE A 217 -12.65 13.27 -0.52
CA ILE A 217 -11.69 12.18 -0.65
C ILE A 217 -12.41 10.81 -0.66
N TYR A 218 -13.33 10.57 0.28
CA TYR A 218 -14.00 9.28 0.40
C TYR A 218 -15.13 9.08 -0.63
N ALA A 219 -15.80 10.14 -1.07
CA ALA A 219 -16.70 10.03 -2.23
C ALA A 219 -15.94 9.49 -3.46
N LYS A 220 -14.69 9.95 -3.66
CA LYS A 220 -13.80 9.41 -4.69
C LYS A 220 -13.35 7.98 -4.38
N LYS A 221 -13.02 7.62 -3.13
CA LYS A 221 -12.68 6.23 -2.70
C LYS A 221 -13.74 5.21 -3.16
N PHE A 222 -15.00 5.58 -3.13
CA PHE A 222 -16.11 4.69 -3.49
C PHE A 222 -16.70 4.94 -4.89
N SER A 223 -16.09 5.84 -5.68
CA SER A 223 -16.46 6.11 -7.07
C SER A 223 -16.01 4.97 -8.00
N LEU A 224 -16.77 4.78 -9.08
CA LEU A 224 -16.40 3.90 -10.21
C LEU A 224 -15.63 4.66 -11.31
N ASN A 225 -15.45 5.98 -11.16
CA ASN A 225 -14.80 6.81 -12.16
C ASN A 225 -13.27 6.85 -11.95
N LEU A 226 -12.54 6.36 -12.94
CA LEU A 226 -11.07 6.34 -12.95
C LEU A 226 -10.44 7.74 -13.10
N ASN A 227 -11.17 8.71 -13.66
CA ASN A 227 -10.64 10.03 -14.02
C ASN A 227 -10.81 11.08 -12.91
N GLU A 228 -11.40 10.73 -11.77
CA GLU A 228 -11.69 11.68 -10.68
C GLU A 228 -10.54 11.88 -9.69
N ILE A 229 -9.37 11.31 -9.95
CA ILE A 229 -8.25 11.32 -9.01
C ILE A 229 -7.67 12.73 -8.78
N ASP A 230 -7.97 13.69 -9.66
CA ASP A 230 -7.41 15.03 -9.56
C ASP A 230 -8.28 15.98 -8.72
N GLU A 231 -7.59 16.61 -7.76
CA GLU A 231 -7.96 17.82 -7.00
C GLU A 231 -9.07 17.72 -5.92
N PRO A 232 -8.68 17.41 -4.67
CA PRO A 232 -9.22 18.12 -3.51
C PRO A 232 -8.17 18.98 -2.79
N PHE A 233 -6.89 18.85 -3.16
CA PHE A 233 -5.78 19.48 -2.43
C PHE A 233 -5.43 20.84 -3.05
N THR A 234 -5.70 21.93 -2.33
CA THR A 234 -5.14 23.24 -2.68
C THR A 234 -3.63 23.18 -2.45
N VAL A 235 -2.86 23.28 -3.52
CA VAL A 235 -1.40 23.36 -3.48
C VAL A 235 -0.99 24.65 -2.76
N LEU A 236 -0.61 24.55 -1.48
CA LEU A 236 -0.04 25.70 -0.74
C LEU A 236 1.43 25.94 -1.09
N ASP A 237 2.15 24.88 -1.48
CA ASP A 237 3.45 24.96 -2.12
C ASP A 237 3.75 23.58 -2.76
N ALA A 238 3.57 23.44 -4.07
CA ALA A 238 3.98 22.22 -4.76
C ALA A 238 5.47 22.36 -4.99
N THR A 239 6.27 21.97 -4.00
CA THR A 239 7.64 21.58 -4.32
C THR A 239 7.55 20.13 -4.80
N PRO A 240 7.66 19.83 -6.12
CA PRO A 240 7.91 18.46 -6.55
C PRO A 240 9.24 18.03 -5.94
N LYS A 241 9.18 17.35 -4.79
CA LYS A 241 10.37 16.79 -4.15
C LYS A 241 10.72 15.50 -4.87
N LEU A 242 11.45 15.68 -5.98
CA LEU A 242 12.30 14.74 -6.71
C LEU A 242 11.68 13.42 -7.20
N PRO A 243 12.16 12.90 -8.35
CA PRO A 243 11.95 11.51 -8.73
C PRO A 243 12.82 10.62 -7.83
N ARG A 244 12.45 10.45 -6.56
CA ARG A 244 13.18 9.57 -5.62
C ARG A 244 12.59 8.18 -5.54
N CYS A 245 11.40 7.93 -6.06
CA CYS A 245 10.84 6.59 -6.03
C CYS A 245 11.25 5.82 -7.28
N TYR A 246 12.14 4.83 -7.11
CA TYR A 246 12.35 3.78 -8.09
C TYR A 246 11.14 2.82 -8.06
N ALA A 247 10.04 3.24 -8.67
CA ALA A 247 8.86 2.40 -8.86
C ALA A 247 8.58 2.30 -10.36
N SER A 248 8.75 1.12 -10.92
CA SER A 248 8.34 0.86 -12.30
C SER A 248 6.81 0.86 -12.39
N LYS A 249 6.28 1.14 -13.58
CA LYS A 249 4.84 0.99 -13.85
C LYS A 249 4.37 -0.44 -13.53
N GLN A 250 3.49 -0.58 -12.56
CA GLN A 250 2.84 -1.86 -12.24
C GLN A 250 1.49 -1.96 -12.96
N GLN A 251 1.06 -3.18 -13.28
CA GLN A 251 -0.22 -3.42 -13.94
C GLN A 251 -1.37 -3.42 -12.93
N ALA A 252 -2.60 -3.25 -13.45
CA ALA A 252 -3.83 -3.06 -12.68
C ALA A 252 -3.98 -4.01 -11.47
N ASN A 253 -3.56 -5.27 -11.61
CA ASN A 253 -3.84 -6.37 -10.67
C ASN A 253 -3.08 -6.31 -9.32
N THR A 254 -2.21 -5.33 -9.11
CA THR A 254 -1.41 -5.17 -7.87
C THR A 254 -1.30 -3.73 -7.37
N CYS A 255 -2.14 -2.82 -7.89
CA CYS A 255 -2.04 -1.39 -7.59
C CYS A 255 -2.15 -1.08 -6.09
N HIS A 256 -2.91 -1.91 -5.35
CA HIS A 256 -3.08 -1.81 -3.89
C HIS A 256 -1.82 -2.14 -3.06
N ALA A 257 -0.97 -3.05 -3.55
CA ALA A 257 0.33 -3.32 -2.95
C ALA A 257 1.36 -2.28 -3.40
N SER A 258 1.22 -1.77 -4.64
CA SER A 258 2.09 -0.75 -5.23
C SER A 258 2.20 0.52 -4.38
N GLY A 259 1.06 1.12 -4.00
CA GLY A 259 1.07 2.34 -3.18
C GLY A 259 1.76 2.13 -1.83
N LEU A 260 1.64 0.93 -1.27
CA LEU A 260 2.27 0.54 -0.01
C LEU A 260 3.79 0.37 -0.18
N PHE A 261 4.25 -0.21 -1.28
CA PHE A 261 5.68 -0.31 -1.60
C PHE A 261 6.30 1.05 -1.91
N ILE A 262 5.60 1.93 -2.63
CA ILE A 262 6.03 3.30 -2.89
C ILE A 262 6.21 4.04 -1.56
N ALA A 263 5.23 3.95 -0.65
CA ALA A 263 5.32 4.55 0.68
C ALA A 263 6.49 3.97 1.49
N PHE A 264 6.67 2.65 1.50
CA PHE A 264 7.81 1.98 2.16
C PHE A 264 9.16 2.50 1.65
N ASN A 265 9.30 2.60 0.33
CA ASN A 265 10.52 3.09 -0.30
C ASN A 265 10.78 4.55 0.07
N ASP A 266 9.74 5.39 0.04
CA ASP A 266 9.84 6.80 0.44
C ASP A 266 10.28 6.94 1.91
N TYR A 267 9.77 6.10 2.82
CA TYR A 267 10.22 6.07 4.22
C TYR A 267 11.70 5.76 4.34
N ILE A 268 12.19 4.74 3.65
CA ILE A 268 13.61 4.38 3.66
C ILE A 268 14.45 5.54 3.11
N LEU A 269 14.06 6.10 1.98
CA LEU A 269 14.84 7.11 1.28
C LEU A 269 14.88 8.45 2.03
N ARG A 270 13.73 8.93 2.53
CA ARG A 270 13.66 10.20 3.31
C ARG A 270 14.44 10.12 4.61
N LYS A 271 14.45 8.96 5.28
CA LYS A 271 15.13 8.77 6.57
C LYS A 271 16.61 8.46 6.45
N SER A 272 17.03 7.83 5.36
CA SER A 272 18.37 7.28 5.31
C SER A 272 19.41 8.29 4.81
N HIS A 273 19.17 9.04 3.73
CA HIS A 273 20.18 9.94 3.15
C HIS A 273 19.62 11.15 2.39
N GLN A 274 20.42 12.23 2.36
CA GLN A 274 20.21 13.34 1.41
C GLN A 274 20.90 13.11 0.06
N ASP A 275 21.87 12.19 0.00
CA ASP A 275 22.61 11.79 -1.21
C ASP A 275 21.83 10.73 -2.00
N GLU A 276 21.58 11.01 -3.29
CA GLU A 276 20.74 10.18 -4.17
C GLU A 276 21.38 8.83 -4.51
N VAL A 277 22.71 8.77 -4.64
CA VAL A 277 23.42 7.53 -4.97
C VAL A 277 23.38 6.57 -3.78
N LEU A 278 23.65 7.08 -2.58
CA LEU A 278 23.55 6.28 -1.35
C LEU A 278 22.12 5.81 -1.09
N ALA A 279 21.12 6.66 -1.35
CA ALA A 279 19.72 6.31 -1.21
C ALA A 279 19.32 5.20 -2.21
N ALA A 280 19.79 5.26 -3.45
CA ALA A 280 19.57 4.22 -4.45
C ALA A 280 20.20 2.88 -4.05
N ILE A 281 21.46 2.88 -3.59
CA ILE A 281 22.15 1.66 -3.13
C ILE A 281 21.35 0.99 -2.01
N GLN A 282 20.96 1.75 -0.99
CA GLN A 282 20.20 1.19 0.13
C GLN A 282 18.82 0.68 -0.24
N TYR A 283 18.15 1.36 -1.17
CA TYR A 283 16.91 0.86 -1.73
C TYR A 283 17.11 -0.52 -2.36
N TRP A 284 18.13 -0.68 -3.21
CA TRP A 284 18.41 -1.96 -3.85
C TRP A 284 18.85 -3.04 -2.86
N GLU A 285 19.67 -2.71 -1.86
CA GLU A 285 20.06 -3.62 -0.78
C GLU A 285 18.85 -4.08 0.05
N THR A 286 17.91 -3.17 0.33
CA THR A 286 16.65 -3.50 1.00
C THR A 286 15.82 -4.44 0.15
N LYS A 287 15.61 -4.11 -1.12
CA LYS A 287 14.89 -4.97 -2.08
C LYS A 287 15.50 -6.37 -2.16
N LEU A 288 16.83 -6.45 -2.22
CA LEU A 288 17.54 -7.73 -2.32
C LEU A 288 17.40 -8.53 -1.03
N SER A 289 17.61 -7.89 0.12
CA SER A 289 17.58 -8.57 1.42
C SER A 289 16.17 -9.06 1.75
N PHE A 290 15.16 -8.21 1.60
CA PHE A 290 13.77 -8.57 1.84
C PHE A 290 13.25 -9.59 0.82
N GLY A 291 13.63 -9.45 -0.46
CA GLY A 291 13.29 -10.45 -1.47
C GLY A 291 13.91 -11.83 -1.20
N ASN A 292 15.17 -11.90 -0.71
CA ASN A 292 15.74 -13.18 -0.28
C ASN A 292 14.98 -13.76 0.91
N TYR A 293 14.58 -12.94 1.89
CA TYR A 293 13.74 -13.38 3.02
C TYR A 293 12.43 -14.03 2.56
N LEU A 294 11.71 -13.40 1.63
CA LEU A 294 10.47 -13.95 1.07
C LEU A 294 10.65 -15.29 0.34
N LEU A 295 11.84 -15.58 -0.21
CA LEU A 295 12.10 -16.83 -0.92
C LEU A 295 12.62 -17.96 -0.03
N GLN A 296 13.49 -17.64 0.91
CA GLN A 296 14.31 -18.64 1.59
C GLN A 296 13.66 -19.21 2.85
N ASP A 297 12.70 -18.51 3.44
CA ASP A 297 11.99 -18.97 4.65
C ASP A 297 10.74 -19.82 4.33
N GLY A 298 10.66 -20.40 3.12
CA GLY A 298 9.53 -21.25 2.70
C GLY A 298 8.18 -20.51 2.62
N LYS A 299 8.24 -19.18 2.63
CA LYS A 299 7.09 -18.26 2.61
C LYS A 299 6.35 -18.30 1.27
N LEU A 300 7.06 -18.56 0.18
CA LEU A 300 6.47 -18.83 -1.13
C LEU A 300 6.47 -20.34 -1.39
N GLN A 301 5.30 -20.85 -1.78
CA GLN A 301 5.07 -22.27 -2.01
C GLN A 301 4.55 -22.53 -3.43
N ASP A 302 3.93 -21.53 -4.07
CA ASP A 302 3.51 -21.64 -5.46
C ASP A 302 4.75 -21.74 -6.37
N PRO A 303 4.91 -22.84 -7.14
CA PRO A 303 6.09 -23.05 -7.97
C PRO A 303 6.28 -22.00 -9.07
N ARG A 304 5.18 -21.46 -9.62
CA ARG A 304 5.22 -20.44 -10.68
C ARG A 304 5.72 -19.13 -10.10
N LEU A 305 5.18 -18.73 -8.95
CA LEU A 305 5.65 -17.55 -8.22
C LEU A 305 7.11 -17.70 -7.79
N LEU A 306 7.50 -18.88 -7.29
CA LEU A 306 8.89 -19.15 -6.91
C LEU A 306 9.84 -18.99 -8.10
N HIS A 307 9.48 -19.53 -9.27
CA HIS A 307 10.29 -19.35 -10.48
C HIS A 307 10.43 -17.87 -10.83
N PHE A 308 9.30 -17.17 -10.96
CA PHE A 308 9.24 -15.74 -11.26
C PHE A 308 10.11 -14.90 -10.31
N CYS A 309 9.90 -15.05 -9.00
CA CYS A 309 10.59 -14.25 -7.99
C CYS A 309 12.11 -14.54 -7.95
N ASN A 310 12.52 -15.80 -8.16
CA ASN A 310 13.93 -16.16 -8.25
C ASN A 310 14.63 -15.49 -9.45
N GLU A 311 14.00 -15.47 -10.62
CA GLU A 311 14.56 -14.80 -11.80
C GLU A 311 14.70 -13.28 -11.55
N ARG A 312 13.73 -12.66 -10.88
CA ARG A 312 13.79 -11.23 -10.52
C ARG A 312 14.90 -10.92 -9.52
N LEU A 313 15.17 -11.80 -8.54
CA LEU A 313 16.33 -11.63 -7.67
C LEU A 313 17.67 -11.74 -8.39
N LYS A 314 17.81 -12.64 -9.37
CA LYS A 314 19.04 -12.74 -10.19
C LYS A 314 19.30 -11.42 -10.92
N TYR A 315 18.25 -10.84 -11.48
CA TYR A 315 18.33 -9.55 -12.16
C TYR A 315 18.69 -8.40 -11.19
N LEU A 316 18.08 -8.36 -10.01
CA LEU A 316 18.40 -7.37 -8.99
C LEU A 316 19.86 -7.42 -8.55
N ARG A 317 20.42 -8.64 -8.39
CA ARG A 317 21.86 -8.83 -8.12
C ARG A 317 22.72 -8.28 -9.25
N PHE A 318 22.29 -8.45 -10.51
CA PHE A 318 22.98 -7.86 -11.66
C PHE A 318 22.98 -6.33 -11.61
N ILE A 319 21.83 -5.69 -11.31
CA ILE A 319 21.73 -4.24 -11.10
C ILE A 319 22.73 -3.77 -10.04
N ILE A 320 22.68 -4.36 -8.83
CA ILE A 320 23.55 -3.94 -7.71
C ILE A 320 25.02 -4.06 -8.09
N ASN A 321 25.42 -5.16 -8.75
CA ASN A 321 26.80 -5.35 -9.21
C ASN A 321 27.24 -4.37 -10.30
N ALA A 322 26.30 -3.88 -11.13
CA ALA A 322 26.58 -2.88 -12.15
C ALA A 322 26.75 -1.48 -11.53
N PHE A 323 25.93 -1.12 -10.54
CA PHE A 323 26.01 0.16 -9.82
C PHE A 323 27.12 0.21 -8.75
N GLY A 324 27.53 -0.94 -8.19
CA GLY A 324 28.56 -1.01 -7.15
C GLY A 324 30.03 -0.98 -7.65
N LYS A 325 30.25 -0.84 -8.97
CA LYS A 325 31.59 -0.79 -9.58
C LYS A 325 31.97 0.57 -10.16
N SER A 326 31.12 1.59 -10.01
CA SER A 326 31.39 2.96 -10.48
C SER A 326 32.04 3.83 -9.43
#